data_AF-A0A527RHA2-F1
#
_entry.id   AF-A0A527RHA2-F1
#
_cell.length_a   1.000
_cell.length_b   1.000
_cell.length_c   1.000
_cell.angle_alpha   90.00
_cell.angle_beta   90.00
_cell.angle_gamma   90.00
#
_symmetry.space_group_name_H-M   'P 1'
#
loop_
_entity.id
_entity.type
_entity.pdbx_description
1 polymer ?
#
loop_
_entity_poly.entity_id
_entity_poly.type
_entity_poly.pdbx_seq_one_letter_code
_entity_poly.pdbx_strand_id
1 'polypeptide(L)'
;MPSIVRNVALILLYFFSVIPLAFAQQNQEIEIVLQSRLPSYGNDTPLIIDVTLTNRSRSPIRVLSWTTPIDGVSGEIFSVTRGSQPIQYIGPLVKRAEPTEADFINIEPGQSISVPVDLSLYYAIYEAGNYAVTYDTERVGLLVGIVSQEVV
;
A
#
# COMPACT_ATOMS: atom_id res chain seq x y z
N MET A 1 6.51 66.96 46.03
CA MET A 1 7.78 66.25 45.78
C MET A 1 7.45 64.86 45.22
N PRO A 2 7.69 64.61 43.92
CA PRO A 2 7.61 63.29 43.32
C PRO A 2 9.00 62.59 43.35
N SER A 3 9.03 61.28 43.58
CA SER A 3 10.23 60.46 43.35
C SER A 3 9.94 59.33 42.37
N ILE A 4 10.33 59.62 41.13
CA ILE A 4 10.70 58.71 40.04
C ILE A 4 11.71 57.68 40.56
N VAL A 5 11.49 56.38 40.33
CA VAL A 5 12.21 55.44 39.43
C VAL A 5 11.71 54.02 39.73
N ARG A 6 11.28 53.25 38.72
CA ARG A 6 11.39 51.79 38.79
C ARG A 6 11.36 51.09 37.42
N ASN A 7 12.51 50.53 37.10
CA ASN A 7 12.76 49.29 36.35
C ASN A 7 12.72 49.32 34.81
N VAL A 8 13.94 49.29 34.27
CA VAL A 8 14.33 48.66 33.01
C VAL A 8 13.88 47.20 33.00
N ALA A 9 13.22 46.76 31.92
CA ALA A 9 13.11 45.34 31.58
C ALA A 9 13.26 45.20 30.06
N LEU A 10 14.38 44.58 29.66
CA LEU A 10 14.71 44.18 28.29
C LEU A 10 14.03 42.85 27.96
N ILE A 11 13.39 42.81 26.77
CA ILE A 11 13.41 41.75 25.75
C ILE A 11 13.02 40.31 26.17
N LEU A 12 11.96 39.76 25.55
CA LEU A 12 12.08 38.51 24.76
C LEU A 12 10.88 38.34 23.82
N LEU A 13 11.12 38.51 22.52
CA LEU A 13 10.21 38.13 21.43
C LEU A 13 10.19 36.60 21.32
N TYR A 14 9.11 35.97 21.75
CA TYR A 14 8.88 34.54 21.52
C TYR A 14 8.33 34.35 20.10
N PHE A 15 9.21 34.23 19.11
CA PHE A 15 8.85 33.66 17.81
C PHE A 15 8.67 32.15 18.04
N PHE A 16 7.44 31.73 18.34
CA PHE A 16 7.08 30.31 18.34
C PHE A 16 7.13 29.85 16.89
N SER A 17 8.30 29.47 16.38
CA SER A 17 8.38 28.83 15.07
C SER A 17 7.71 27.47 15.20
N VAL A 18 6.49 27.38 14.69
CA VAL A 18 5.88 26.10 14.41
C VAL A 18 6.74 25.53 13.29
N ILE A 19 7.66 24.63 13.62
CA ILE A 19 8.32 23.81 12.61
C ILE A 19 7.20 22.93 12.04
N PRO A 20 6.75 23.11 10.79
CA PRO A 20 5.92 22.08 10.20
C PRO A 20 6.78 20.84 10.13
N LEU A 21 6.41 19.80 10.90
CA LEU A 21 6.88 18.45 10.65
C LEU A 21 6.43 18.14 9.22
N ALA A 22 7.32 18.33 8.25
CA ALA A 22 7.14 17.77 6.94
C ALA A 22 7.16 16.25 7.15
N PHE A 23 5.98 15.63 7.17
CA PHE A 23 5.88 14.19 6.97
C PHE A 23 6.56 13.94 5.62
N ALA A 24 7.73 13.31 5.63
CA ALA A 24 8.33 12.79 4.43
C ALA A 24 7.30 11.81 3.85
N GLN A 25 6.62 12.22 2.79
CA GLN A 25 5.73 11.35 2.06
C GLN A 25 6.62 10.23 1.54
N GLN A 26 6.50 9.04 2.13
CA GLN A 26 7.23 7.87 1.71
C GLN A 26 6.91 7.71 0.23
N ASN A 27 7.88 8.03 -0.62
CA ASN A 27 7.70 8.12 -2.05
C ASN A 27 7.67 6.68 -2.57
N GLN A 28 6.56 5.96 -2.31
CA GLN A 28 6.38 4.63 -2.85
C GLN A 28 6.29 4.77 -4.37
N GLU A 29 7.31 4.24 -5.05
CA GLU A 29 7.42 4.28 -6.51
C GLU A 29 6.24 3.56 -7.18
N ILE A 30 5.67 2.56 -6.49
CA ILE A 30 4.39 1.95 -6.81
C ILE A 30 3.37 2.26 -5.71
N GLU A 31 2.26 2.85 -6.14
CA GLU A 31 1.06 3.02 -5.31
C GLU A 31 0.12 1.83 -5.52
N ILE A 32 -0.41 1.26 -4.43
CA ILE A 32 -1.39 0.18 -4.46
C ILE A 32 -2.67 0.66 -3.80
N VAL A 33 -3.77 0.63 -4.54
CA VAL A 33 -5.09 1.06 -4.10
C VAL A 33 -6.05 -0.12 -4.15
N LEU A 34 -6.75 -0.38 -3.05
CA LEU A 34 -7.77 -1.41 -2.93
C LEU A 34 -9.14 -0.72 -2.83
N GLN A 35 -10.07 -1.11 -3.70
CA GLN A 35 -11.42 -0.54 -3.73
C GLN A 35 -12.46 -1.65 -3.70
N SER A 36 -13.43 -1.54 -2.79
CA SER A 36 -14.59 -2.41 -2.82
C SER A 36 -15.54 -1.97 -3.94
N ARG A 37 -16.08 -2.93 -4.71
CA ARG A 37 -17.06 -2.62 -5.76
C ARG A 37 -18.44 -2.29 -5.21
N LEU A 38 -18.77 -2.88 -4.07
CA LEU A 38 -20.02 -2.67 -3.36
C LEU A 38 -19.76 -2.10 -1.96
N PRO A 39 -20.72 -1.33 -1.41
CA PRO A 39 -20.64 -0.85 -0.03
C PRO A 39 -20.84 -1.98 1.00
N SER A 40 -21.53 -3.05 0.61
CA SER A 40 -21.73 -4.25 1.41
C SER A 40 -21.93 -5.46 0.50
N TYR A 41 -21.61 -6.65 1.01
CA TYR A 41 -21.73 -7.92 0.31
C TYR A 41 -22.73 -8.80 1.07
N GLY A 42 -23.63 -9.45 0.34
CA GLY A 42 -24.54 -10.46 0.90
C GLY A 42 -23.86 -11.82 1.00
N ASN A 43 -24.50 -12.77 1.71
CA ASN A 43 -23.93 -14.11 1.94
C ASN A 43 -23.64 -14.89 0.65
N ASP A 44 -24.38 -14.64 -0.42
CA ASP A 44 -24.24 -15.33 -1.71
C ASP A 44 -23.61 -14.43 -2.80
N THR A 45 -23.05 -13.28 -2.41
CA THR A 45 -22.43 -12.34 -3.35
C THR A 45 -20.91 -12.48 -3.30
N PRO A 46 -20.23 -12.71 -4.44
CA PRO A 46 -18.77 -12.71 -4.52
C PRO A 46 -18.18 -11.42 -3.93
N LEU A 47 -17.18 -11.56 -3.06
CA LEU A 47 -16.49 -10.44 -2.41
C LEU A 47 -15.39 -9.91 -3.33
N ILE A 48 -15.81 -9.15 -4.35
CA ILE A 48 -14.89 -8.63 -5.38
C ILE A 48 -14.35 -7.26 -4.99
N ILE A 49 -13.04 -7.16 -4.85
CA ILE A 49 -12.32 -5.89 -4.74
C ILE A 49 -11.53 -5.62 -6.03
N ASP A 50 -11.38 -4.35 -6.39
CA ASP A 50 -10.45 -3.92 -7.43
C ASP A 50 -9.12 -3.55 -6.80
N VAL A 51 -8.05 -4.19 -7.26
CA VAL A 51 -6.68 -3.90 -6.84
C VAL A 51 -5.99 -3.17 -7.97
N THR A 52 -5.59 -1.93 -7.70
CA THR A 52 -4.94 -1.06 -8.69
C THR A 52 -3.52 -0.77 -8.30
N LEU A 53 -2.58 -1.18 -9.15
CA LEU A 53 -1.15 -0.87 -9.02
C LEU A 53 -0.83 0.28 -9.98
N THR A 54 -0.23 1.35 -9.47
CA THR A 54 0.14 2.53 -10.28
C THR A 54 1.62 2.83 -10.10
N ASN A 55 2.36 2.90 -11.21
CA ASN A 55 3.73 3.40 -11.19
C ASN A 55 3.71 4.94 -11.09
N ARG A 56 4.11 5.47 -9.93
CA ARG A 56 4.22 6.91 -9.66
C ARG A 56 5.63 7.46 -9.91
N SER A 57 6.59 6.60 -10.25
CA SER A 57 7.94 7.00 -10.59
C SER A 57 8.03 7.57 -12.01
N ARG A 58 9.24 8.04 -12.37
CA ARG A 58 9.56 8.56 -13.71
C ARG A 58 10.24 7.51 -14.60
N SER A 59 10.43 6.29 -14.12
CA SER A 59 11.09 5.20 -14.82
C SER A 59 10.19 3.97 -14.87
N PRO A 60 10.35 3.08 -15.87
CA PRO A 60 9.65 1.79 -15.86
C PRO A 60 10.02 1.01 -14.60
N ILE A 61 9.01 0.38 -13.99
CA ILE A 61 9.21 -0.49 -12.83
C ILE A 61 8.89 -1.92 -13.24
N ARG A 62 9.77 -2.85 -12.85
CA ARG A 62 9.51 -4.28 -12.93
C ARG A 62 8.98 -4.78 -11.60
N VAL A 63 7.90 -5.56 -11.64
CA VAL A 63 7.30 -6.21 -10.47
C VAL A 63 7.16 -7.69 -10.77
N LEU A 64 7.38 -8.54 -9.78
CA LEU A 64 7.12 -9.97 -9.95
C LEU A 64 5.62 -10.23 -10.05
N SER A 65 5.15 -10.89 -11.10
CA SER A 65 3.72 -11.19 -11.27
C SER A 65 3.14 -11.95 -10.07
N TRP A 66 3.91 -12.86 -9.46
CA TRP A 66 3.49 -13.73 -8.36
C TRP A 66 3.17 -12.98 -7.06
N THR A 67 3.71 -11.76 -6.92
CA THR A 67 3.43 -10.88 -5.78
C THR A 67 2.17 -10.06 -6.00
N THR A 68 1.61 -10.06 -7.20
CA THR A 68 0.44 -9.29 -7.60
C THR A 68 -0.75 -10.23 -7.85
N PRO A 69 -1.99 -9.72 -7.80
CA PRO A 69 -3.14 -10.53 -8.16
C PRO A 69 -3.35 -10.69 -9.68
N ILE A 70 -2.44 -10.22 -10.53
CA ILE A 70 -2.62 -10.15 -12.00
C ILE A 70 -2.85 -11.53 -12.61
N ASP A 71 -2.10 -12.53 -12.15
CA ASP A 71 -2.25 -13.93 -12.60
C ASP A 71 -3.05 -14.78 -11.60
N GLY A 72 -3.83 -14.12 -10.73
CA GLY A 72 -4.51 -14.74 -9.60
C GLY A 72 -3.64 -14.82 -8.33
N VAL A 73 -4.29 -15.13 -7.21
CA VAL A 73 -3.63 -15.11 -5.89
C VAL A 73 -3.07 -16.51 -5.59
N SER A 74 -1.74 -16.64 -5.63
CA SER A 74 -1.03 -17.91 -5.40
C SER A 74 -0.19 -17.94 -4.11
N GLY A 75 -0.52 -17.03 -3.19
CA GLY A 75 0.06 -16.90 -1.86
C GLY A 75 -0.67 -15.84 -1.04
N GLU A 76 -0.33 -15.71 0.24
CA GLU A 76 -0.90 -14.66 1.10
C GLU A 76 -0.24 -13.31 0.76
N ILE A 77 -0.84 -12.59 -0.19
CA ILE A 77 -0.42 -11.22 -0.59
C ILE A 77 -1.26 -10.14 0.09
N PHE A 78 -2.38 -10.52 0.71
CA PHE A 78 -3.23 -9.63 1.49
C PHE A 78 -3.23 -10.06 2.96
N SER A 79 -3.39 -9.08 3.84
CA SER A 79 -3.80 -9.32 5.23
C SER A 79 -5.27 -8.97 5.35
N VAL A 80 -6.06 -9.94 5.81
CA VAL A 80 -7.50 -9.80 6.00
C VAL A 80 -7.80 -9.97 7.48
N THR A 81 -8.48 -9.00 8.07
CA THR A 81 -8.89 -9.07 9.49
C THR A 81 -10.36 -8.75 9.64
N ARG A 82 -11.00 -9.37 10.64
CA ARG A 82 -12.33 -9.00 11.14
C ARG A 82 -12.16 -8.44 12.54
N GLY A 83 -12.18 -7.11 12.65
CA GLY A 83 -11.73 -6.43 13.87
C GLY A 83 -10.25 -6.71 14.13
N SER A 84 -9.93 -7.38 15.24
CA SER A 84 -8.56 -7.79 15.59
C SER A 84 -8.23 -9.23 15.19
N GLN A 85 -9.20 -10.01 14.72
CA GLN A 85 -8.99 -11.41 14.37
C GLN A 85 -8.49 -11.52 12.92
N PRO A 86 -7.30 -12.10 12.68
CA PRO A 86 -6.86 -12.40 11.32
C PRO A 86 -7.74 -13.50 10.71
N ILE A 87 -8.07 -13.33 9.43
CA ILE A 87 -8.80 -14.33 8.65
C ILE A 87 -7.79 -15.21 7.92
N GLN A 88 -7.99 -16.51 8.04
CA GLN A 88 -7.10 -17.49 7.46
C GLN A 88 -7.15 -17.48 5.93
N TYR A 89 -5.98 -17.52 5.31
CA TYR A 89 -5.83 -17.82 3.89
C TYR A 89 -6.07 -19.31 3.63
N ILE A 90 -6.93 -19.59 2.66
CA ILE A 90 -7.33 -20.95 2.22
C ILE A 90 -7.05 -21.17 0.74
N GLY A 91 -6.43 -20.19 0.08
CA GLY A 91 -6.08 -20.27 -1.34
C GLY A 91 -4.88 -21.17 -1.63
N PRO A 92 -4.50 -21.30 -2.92
CA PRO A 92 -3.38 -22.13 -3.32
C PRO A 92 -2.05 -21.52 -2.87
N LEU A 93 -1.19 -22.34 -2.25
CA LEU A 93 0.20 -21.99 -1.96
C LEU A 93 1.11 -22.67 -2.98
N VAL A 94 1.68 -21.89 -3.90
CA VAL A 94 2.52 -22.41 -4.98
C VAL A 94 3.99 -22.26 -4.63
N LYS A 95 4.73 -23.38 -4.57
CA LYS A 95 6.19 -23.37 -4.44
C LYS A 95 6.82 -23.10 -5.81
N ARG A 96 7.70 -22.10 -5.89
CA ARG A 96 8.31 -21.64 -7.14
C ARG A 96 9.84 -21.71 -7.06
N ALA A 97 10.48 -21.85 -8.21
CA ALA A 97 11.93 -21.70 -8.35
C ALA A 97 12.31 -20.21 -8.30
N GLU A 98 13.58 -19.90 -8.52
CA GLU A 98 14.00 -18.51 -8.73
C GLU A 98 13.22 -17.89 -9.91
N PRO A 99 12.75 -16.64 -9.76
CA PRO A 99 12.00 -15.97 -10.81
C PRO A 99 12.86 -15.73 -12.05
N THR A 100 12.25 -15.92 -13.21
CA THR A 100 12.87 -15.66 -14.51
C THR A 100 12.34 -14.35 -15.09
N GLU A 101 12.95 -13.83 -16.16
CA GLU A 101 12.50 -12.62 -16.85
C GLU A 101 11.01 -12.67 -17.27
N ALA A 102 10.49 -13.86 -17.57
CA ALA A 102 9.09 -14.05 -17.98
C ALA A 102 8.10 -13.90 -16.82
N ASP A 103 8.57 -13.96 -15.57
CA ASP A 103 7.73 -13.84 -14.37
C ASP A 103 7.54 -12.37 -13.95
N PHE A 104 8.26 -11.45 -14.56
CA PHE A 104 8.14 -10.01 -14.28
C PHE A 104 7.15 -9.33 -15.21
N ILE A 105 6.37 -8.42 -14.65
CA ILE A 105 5.57 -7.46 -15.38
C ILE A 105 6.25 -6.10 -15.36
N ASN A 106 6.19 -5.39 -16.49
CA ASN A 106 6.66 -4.02 -16.60
C ASN A 106 5.48 -3.06 -16.48
N ILE A 107 5.61 -2.06 -15.61
CA ILE A 107 4.65 -0.99 -15.45
C ILE A 107 5.35 0.31 -15.85
N GLU A 108 4.93 0.90 -16.97
CA GLU A 108 5.52 2.14 -17.48
C GLU A 108 5.23 3.33 -16.54
N PRO A 109 6.02 4.42 -16.61
CA PRO A 109 5.77 5.62 -15.80
C PRO A 109 4.33 6.13 -15.95
N GLY A 110 3.63 6.31 -14.84
CA GLY A 110 2.24 6.76 -14.82
C GLY A 110 1.21 5.71 -15.25
N GLN A 111 1.63 4.50 -15.64
CA GLN A 111 0.72 3.42 -15.98
C GLN A 111 0.07 2.85 -14.71
N SER A 112 -1.21 2.52 -14.83
CA SER A 112 -1.98 1.79 -13.82
C SER A 112 -2.47 0.47 -14.39
N ILE A 113 -2.40 -0.59 -13.58
CA ILE A 113 -2.99 -1.91 -13.86
C ILE A 113 -4.02 -2.17 -12.77
N SER A 114 -5.26 -2.45 -13.16
CA SER A 114 -6.37 -2.73 -12.24
C SER A 114 -6.90 -4.14 -12.49
N VAL A 115 -7.06 -4.92 -11.42
CA VAL A 115 -7.48 -6.32 -11.48
C VAL A 115 -8.57 -6.59 -10.42
N PRO A 116 -9.71 -7.18 -10.81
CA PRO A 116 -10.68 -7.68 -9.85
C PRO A 116 -10.20 -8.95 -9.16
N VAL A 117 -10.36 -8.99 -7.84
CA VAL A 117 -10.04 -10.14 -7.01
C VAL A 117 -11.27 -10.50 -6.17
N ASP A 118 -11.73 -11.74 -6.31
CA ASP A 118 -12.71 -12.31 -5.39
C ASP A 118 -12.00 -12.86 -4.14
N LEU A 119 -12.06 -12.14 -3.03
CA LEU A 119 -11.41 -12.53 -1.78
C LEU A 119 -12.02 -13.78 -1.16
N SER A 120 -13.30 -14.07 -1.44
CA SER A 120 -13.99 -15.23 -0.88
C SER A 120 -13.42 -16.57 -1.38
N LEU A 121 -12.70 -16.56 -2.51
CA LEU A 121 -12.01 -17.74 -3.03
C LEU A 121 -10.69 -18.05 -2.30
N TYR A 122 -10.13 -17.07 -1.60
CA TYR A 122 -8.78 -17.15 -1.03
C TYR A 122 -8.75 -17.04 0.49
N TYR A 123 -9.81 -16.54 1.13
CA TYR A 123 -9.88 -16.35 2.58
C TYR A 123 -11.15 -17.00 3.15
N ALA A 124 -11.04 -17.52 4.38
CA ALA A 124 -12.12 -18.18 5.11
C ALA A 124 -13.20 -17.19 5.61
N ILE A 125 -13.89 -16.52 4.68
CA ILE A 125 -14.90 -15.50 4.96
C ILE A 125 -16.28 -16.16 4.91
N TYR A 126 -16.75 -16.65 6.06
CA TYR A 126 -18.03 -17.37 6.18
C TYR A 126 -19.10 -16.59 6.94
N GLU A 127 -18.71 -15.52 7.64
CA GLU A 127 -19.58 -14.77 8.52
C GLU A 127 -19.74 -13.32 8.06
N ALA A 128 -20.93 -12.76 8.24
CA ALA A 128 -21.14 -11.33 8.06
C ALA A 128 -20.33 -10.52 9.08
N GLY A 129 -19.73 -9.42 8.63
CA GLY A 129 -18.95 -8.54 9.48
C GLY A 129 -18.19 -7.48 8.71
N ASN A 130 -17.53 -6.59 9.45
CA ASN A 130 -16.64 -5.60 8.88
C ASN A 130 -15.25 -6.20 8.76
N TYR A 131 -14.74 -6.26 7.53
CA TYR A 131 -13.42 -6.76 7.22
C TYR A 131 -12.52 -5.59 6.83
N ALA A 132 -11.29 -5.60 7.34
CA ALA A 132 -10.22 -4.75 6.86
C ALA A 132 -9.30 -5.60 5.98
N VAL A 133 -8.96 -5.07 4.80
CA VAL A 133 -8.08 -5.72 3.83
C VAL A 133 -6.94 -4.77 3.55
N THR A 134 -5.71 -5.23 3.75
CA THR A 134 -4.50 -4.50 3.38
C THR A 134 -3.64 -5.36 2.49
N TYR A 135 -2.87 -4.72 1.61
CA TYR A 135 -1.84 -5.41 0.84
C TYR A 135 -0.58 -5.55 1.70
N ASP A 136 -0.03 -6.75 1.80
CA ASP A 136 1.09 -7.05 2.68
C ASP A 136 2.42 -6.82 1.94
N THR A 137 2.85 -5.56 1.84
CA THR A 137 4.08 -5.21 1.12
C THR A 137 5.34 -5.81 1.73
N GLU A 138 5.34 -6.05 3.05
CA GLU A 138 6.51 -6.59 3.76
C GLU A 138 6.71 -8.08 3.47
N ARG A 139 5.65 -8.86 3.60
CA ARG A 139 5.68 -10.31 3.36
C ARG A 139 5.95 -10.63 1.89
N VAL A 140 5.39 -9.81 1.02
CA VAL A 140 5.48 -10.00 -0.41
C VAL A 140 6.81 -9.51 -0.98
N GLY A 141 7.51 -8.62 -0.26
CA GLY A 141 8.83 -8.14 -0.62
C GLY A 141 8.87 -7.65 -2.06
N LEU A 142 7.98 -6.71 -2.41
CA LEU A 142 7.85 -6.14 -3.76
C LEU A 142 9.24 -5.88 -4.36
N LEU A 143 9.70 -6.78 -5.24
CA LEU A 143 10.98 -6.68 -5.91
C LEU A 143 10.84 -5.63 -7.02
N VAL A 144 11.06 -4.38 -6.67
CA VAL A 144 11.10 -3.24 -7.60
C VAL A 144 12.49 -3.23 -8.23
N GLY A 145 12.59 -3.71 -9.46
CA GLY A 145 13.80 -3.53 -10.27
C GLY A 145 13.81 -2.12 -10.87
N ILE A 146 14.65 -1.22 -10.35
CA ILE A 146 14.91 0.08 -10.99
C ILE A 146 15.78 -0.21 -12.21
N VAL A 147 15.25 -0.03 -13.43
CA VAL A 147 16.03 -0.14 -14.66
C VAL A 147 16.86 1.14 -14.81
N SER A 148 18.03 1.18 -14.17
CA SER A 148 19.05 2.18 -14.45
C SER A 148 19.77 1.79 -15.74
N GLN A 149 19.37 2.36 -16.89
CA GLN A 149 20.22 2.34 -18.08
C GLN A 149 21.08 3.61 -18.11
N GLU A 150 22.38 3.41 -17.92
CA GLU A 150 23.42 4.33 -18.37
C GLU A 150 23.61 4.06 -19.87
N VAL A 151 23.24 5.02 -20.72
CA VAL A 151 23.53 4.96 -22.16
C VAL A 151 24.88 5.64 -22.37
N VAL A 152 25.85 4.86 -22.85
CA VAL A 152 27.17 5.30 -23.32
C VAL A 152 27.04 6.18 -24.56
#